data_AF-A0A5N6VI25-F1
#
_entry.id   AF-A0A5N6VI25-F1
#
_cell.length_a   1.000
_cell.length_b   1.000
_cell.length_c   1.000
_cell.angle_alpha   90.00
_cell.angle_beta   90.00
_cell.angle_gamma   90.00
#
_symmetry.space_group_name_H-M   'P 1'
#
loop_
_entity.id
_entity.type
_entity.pdbx_description
1 polymer ?
#
loop_
_entity_poly.entity_id
_entity_poly.type
_entity_poly.pdbx_seq_one_letter_code
_entity_poly.pdbx_strand_id
1 'polypeptide(L)'
;MDYLLREQERIQSRVRRYQSPDEYPFFPDVLEEPILAPLEYPKILHDNDVNVNDTIKQRYVEDILPAVCPQFGREDRGETQENYGSAATADVSCLQALSRRIHFGKFVAESKFQKEPERFVKMIKANDRAGIDDAITDAKVERKVLERLALKAKTYGTDPAFPTETGSKINVEAVVAMYKVRTISPFLF
;
A
#
# COMPACT_ATOMS: atom_id res chain seq x y z
N MET A 1 1.51 7.31 15.82
CA MET A 1 1.77 7.00 14.39
C MET A 1 2.39 8.20 13.66
N ASP A 2 1.68 9.32 13.50
CA ASP A 2 2.12 10.45 12.65
C ASP A 2 3.51 11.01 12.98
N TYR A 3 3.84 11.17 14.27
CA TYR A 3 5.16 11.60 14.70
C TYR A 3 6.28 10.67 14.17
N LEU A 4 6.15 9.36 14.37
CA LEU A 4 7.15 8.40 13.90
C LEU A 4 7.23 8.37 12.38
N LEU A 5 6.10 8.47 11.68
CA LEU A 5 6.10 8.49 10.23
C LEU A 5 6.86 9.71 9.72
N ARG A 6 6.55 10.92 10.22
CA ARG A 6 7.26 12.17 9.87
C ARG A 6 8.77 12.07 10.08
N GLU A 7 9.20 11.63 11.27
CA GLU A 7 10.63 11.49 11.57
C GLU A 7 11.31 10.43 10.69
N GLN A 8 10.60 9.34 10.41
CA GLN A 8 11.11 8.30 9.52
C GLN A 8 11.26 8.79 8.08
N GLU A 9 10.31 9.57 7.56
CA GLU A 9 10.37 10.17 6.22
C GLU A 9 11.52 11.19 6.13
N ARG A 10 11.69 12.02 7.16
CA ARG A 10 12.82 12.97 7.28
C ARG A 10 14.17 12.26 7.16
N ILE A 11 14.37 11.17 7.91
CA ILE A 11 15.61 10.37 7.85
C ILE A 11 15.79 9.73 6.47
N GLN A 12 14.71 9.22 5.88
CA GLN A 12 14.74 8.51 4.61
C GLN A 12 14.95 9.45 3.40
N SER A 13 14.51 10.70 3.49
CA SER A 13 14.75 11.69 2.43
C SER A 13 16.24 12.01 2.28
N ARG A 14 16.96 12.10 3.41
CA ARG A 14 18.43 12.33 3.41
C ARG A 14 19.17 11.26 2.61
N VAL A 15 18.68 10.03 2.62
CA VAL A 15 19.25 8.89 1.88
C VAL A 15 18.58 8.65 0.51
N ARG A 16 17.91 9.67 -0.06
CA ARG A 16 17.32 9.70 -1.41
C ARG A 16 16.10 8.79 -1.63
N ARG A 17 15.43 8.30 -0.59
CA ARG A 17 14.27 7.40 -0.75
C ARG A 17 13.23 7.96 -1.73
N TYR A 18 12.82 9.22 -1.52
CA TYR A 18 11.74 9.87 -2.29
C TYR A 18 12.20 10.48 -3.62
N GLN A 19 13.44 10.24 -4.03
CA GLN A 19 13.86 10.48 -5.42
C GLN A 19 13.51 9.28 -6.32
N SER A 20 13.22 8.11 -5.73
CA SER A 20 12.81 6.91 -6.46
C SER A 20 11.39 7.08 -7.04
N PRO A 21 11.14 6.67 -8.30
CA PRO A 21 9.84 6.88 -8.95
C PRO A 21 8.69 6.03 -8.37
N ASP A 22 9.00 5.07 -7.50
CA ASP A 22 8.04 4.19 -6.82
C ASP A 22 7.83 4.51 -5.32
N GLU A 23 8.47 5.56 -4.79
CA GLU A 23 8.39 5.96 -3.39
C GLU A 23 7.67 7.31 -3.23
N TYR A 24 6.66 7.37 -2.36
CA TYR A 24 5.77 8.53 -2.20
C TYR A 24 5.67 8.91 -0.72
N PRO A 25 5.98 10.16 -0.34
CA PRO A 25 5.91 10.59 1.06
C PRO A 25 4.46 10.79 1.51
N PHE A 26 4.17 10.50 2.77
CA PHE A 26 2.91 10.89 3.42
C PHE A 26 2.94 12.35 3.91
N PHE A 27 4.13 12.87 4.19
CA PHE A 27 4.37 14.22 4.70
C PHE A 27 5.45 14.90 3.86
N PRO A 28 5.10 15.44 2.67
CA PRO A 28 6.08 16.10 1.80
C PRO A 28 6.74 17.33 2.45
N ASP A 29 6.09 17.95 3.45
CA ASP A 29 6.55 19.12 4.19
C ASP A 29 7.75 18.85 5.11
N VAL A 30 8.02 17.59 5.47
CA VAL A 30 9.15 17.24 6.36
C VAL A 30 10.38 16.75 5.63
N LEU A 31 10.32 16.60 4.31
CA LEU A 31 11.44 16.09 3.53
C LEU A 31 12.60 17.09 3.53
N GLU A 32 13.79 16.54 3.71
CA GLU A 32 15.05 17.28 3.68
C GLU A 32 15.88 16.93 2.44
N GLU A 33 16.81 17.82 2.10
CA GLU A 33 17.75 17.66 1.00
C GLU A 33 18.62 16.40 1.20
N PRO A 34 18.80 15.58 0.15
CA PRO A 34 19.64 14.39 0.24
C PRO A 34 21.11 14.70 0.52
N ILE A 35 21.73 13.93 1.41
CA ILE A 35 23.17 14.01 1.72
C ILE A 35 24.04 13.16 0.78
N LEU A 36 23.39 12.41 -0.10
CA LEU A 36 24.03 11.52 -1.07
C LEU A 36 23.99 12.18 -2.46
N ALA A 37 25.00 11.89 -3.29
CA ALA A 37 25.04 12.37 -4.68
C ALA A 37 23.74 11.99 -5.45
N PRO A 38 23.31 12.75 -6.46
CA PRO A 38 22.11 12.40 -7.24
C PRO A 38 22.19 11.01 -7.88
N LEU A 39 21.04 10.36 -8.03
CA LEU A 39 20.89 9.12 -8.78
C LEU A 39 19.97 9.36 -9.97
N GLU A 40 20.43 9.01 -11.18
CA GLU A 40 19.62 9.12 -12.39
C GLU A 40 18.73 7.89 -12.54
N TYR A 41 17.41 8.10 -12.46
CA TYR A 41 16.43 7.07 -12.74
C TYR A 41 15.98 7.13 -14.21
N PRO A 42 15.73 5.98 -14.85
CA PRO A 42 15.16 5.98 -16.20
C PRO A 42 13.77 6.61 -16.18
N LYS A 43 13.48 7.46 -17.16
CA LYS A 43 12.15 8.06 -17.35
C LYS A 43 11.20 7.01 -17.94
N ILE A 44 10.60 6.20 -17.07
CA ILE A 44 9.64 5.15 -17.46
C ILE A 44 8.21 5.69 -17.49
N LEU A 45 7.83 6.48 -16.48
CA LEU A 45 6.47 6.99 -16.35
C LEU A 45 6.32 8.34 -17.07
N HIS A 46 5.14 8.59 -17.61
CA HIS A 46 4.73 9.94 -17.98
C HIS A 46 4.68 10.85 -16.74
N ASP A 47 5.02 12.13 -16.90
CA ASP A 47 4.98 13.11 -15.81
C ASP A 47 3.54 13.20 -15.24
N ASN A 48 3.41 13.11 -13.91
CA ASN A 48 2.14 13.10 -13.20
C ASN A 48 2.32 13.54 -11.74
N ASP A 49 1.23 13.96 -11.09
CA ASP A 49 1.17 14.40 -9.70
C ASP A 49 0.33 13.46 -8.81
N VAL A 50 -0.01 12.27 -9.31
CA VAL A 50 -0.88 11.31 -8.61
C VAL A 50 -0.22 10.84 -7.31
N ASN A 51 -0.77 11.25 -6.17
CA ASN A 51 -0.41 10.72 -4.86
C ASN A 51 -1.70 10.52 -4.03
N VAL A 52 -1.97 9.28 -3.63
CA VAL A 52 -3.18 8.90 -2.89
C VAL A 52 -2.88 8.52 -1.43
N ASN A 53 -1.72 8.93 -0.90
CA ASN A 53 -1.28 8.59 0.46
C ASN A 53 -2.27 9.04 1.55
N ASP A 54 -2.96 10.17 1.39
CA ASP A 54 -3.98 10.62 2.35
C ASP A 54 -5.11 9.59 2.45
N THR A 55 -5.63 9.15 1.31
CA THR A 55 -6.64 8.08 1.22
C THR A 55 -6.11 6.78 1.80
N ILE A 56 -4.86 6.40 1.50
CA ILE A 56 -4.24 5.17 2.03
C ILE A 56 -4.17 5.21 3.55
N LYS A 57 -3.68 6.31 4.12
CA LYS A 57 -3.55 6.48 5.57
C LYS A 57 -4.92 6.47 6.24
N GLN A 58 -5.91 7.17 5.68
CA GLN A 58 -7.28 7.18 6.19
C GLN A 58 -7.85 5.76 6.22
N ARG A 59 -7.81 5.05 5.09
CA ARG A 59 -8.30 3.67 4.95
C ARG A 59 -7.55 2.70 5.85
N TYR A 60 -6.25 2.93 6.08
CA TYR A 60 -5.47 2.12 7.01
C TYR A 60 -6.01 2.21 8.44
N VAL A 61 -6.25 3.44 8.92
CA VAL A 61 -6.72 3.68 10.28
C VAL A 61 -8.18 3.26 10.46
N GLU A 62 -9.06 3.68 9.55
CA GLU A 62 -10.51 3.51 9.70
C GLU A 62 -10.96 2.08 9.39
N ASP A 63 -10.29 1.43 8.44
CA ASP A 63 -10.81 0.18 7.90
C ASP A 63 -9.89 -1.03 8.08
N ILE A 64 -8.57 -0.85 8.02
CA ILE A 64 -7.60 -1.97 8.07
C ILE A 64 -7.31 -2.36 9.51
N LEU A 65 -6.91 -1.39 10.35
CA LEU A 65 -6.59 -1.65 11.75
C LEU A 65 -7.74 -2.34 12.50
N PRO A 66 -9.01 -1.89 12.42
CA PRO A 66 -10.10 -2.54 13.16
C PRO A 66 -10.40 -3.97 12.70
N ALA A 67 -10.13 -4.28 11.43
CA ALA A 67 -10.40 -5.60 10.85
C ALA A 67 -9.31 -6.63 11.17
N VAL A 68 -8.05 -6.18 11.31
CA VAL A 68 -6.88 -7.07 11.50
C VAL A 68 -6.48 -7.17 12.96
N CYS A 69 -6.58 -6.07 13.72
CA CYS A 69 -6.19 -6.05 15.12
C CYS A 69 -7.27 -6.70 16.00
N PRO A 70 -6.89 -7.50 17.01
CA PRO A 70 -7.85 -8.08 17.94
C PRO A 70 -8.64 -6.99 18.68
N GLN A 71 -9.96 -7.18 18.77
CA GLN A 71 -10.84 -6.34 19.57
C GLN A 71 -10.96 -6.93 20.97
N PHE A 72 -10.32 -6.31 21.94
CA PHE A 72 -10.25 -6.82 23.32
C PHE A 72 -11.47 -6.44 24.19
N GLY A 73 -12.41 -5.65 23.66
CA GLY A 73 -13.61 -5.22 24.39
C GLY A 73 -13.32 -4.38 25.63
N ARG A 74 -12.13 -3.78 25.70
CA ARG A 74 -11.66 -2.92 26.79
C ARG A 74 -11.15 -1.60 26.24
N GLU A 75 -11.16 -0.58 27.08
CA GLU A 75 -10.55 0.71 26.77
C GLU A 75 -9.02 0.63 26.78
N ASP A 76 -8.40 1.67 26.24
CA ASP A 76 -6.96 1.87 26.27
C ASP A 76 -6.45 1.87 27.73
N ARG A 77 -5.44 1.02 28.02
CA ARG A 77 -4.88 0.88 29.37
C ARG A 77 -3.77 1.90 29.69
N GLY A 78 -3.45 2.78 28.76
CA GLY A 78 -2.44 3.83 28.92
C GLY A 78 -1.01 3.39 28.58
N GLU A 79 -0.12 4.38 28.52
CA GLU A 79 1.27 4.25 28.05
C GLU A 79 2.14 3.26 28.83
N THR A 80 1.77 2.96 30.08
CA THR A 80 2.51 2.02 30.93
C THR A 80 2.11 0.56 30.69
N GLN A 81 1.00 0.32 29.96
CA GLN A 81 0.43 -1.02 29.75
C GLN A 81 0.25 -1.39 28.28
N GLU A 82 0.24 -0.41 27.38
CA GLU A 82 0.14 -0.62 25.93
C GLU A 82 1.49 -0.41 25.22
N ASN A 83 1.63 -0.99 24.03
CA ASN A 83 2.89 -0.98 23.26
C ASN A 83 2.85 0.05 22.13
N TYR A 84 2.60 1.33 22.45
CA TYR A 84 2.40 2.37 21.44
C TYR A 84 3.59 2.55 20.49
N GLY A 85 4.82 2.49 21.00
CA GLY A 85 6.03 2.63 20.18
C GLY A 85 6.19 1.48 19.17
N SER A 86 6.00 0.23 19.62
CA SER A 86 6.06 -0.95 18.75
C SER A 86 4.94 -0.94 17.72
N ALA A 87 3.71 -0.59 18.13
CA ALA A 87 2.56 -0.48 17.24
C ALA A 87 2.80 0.58 16.16
N ALA A 88 3.18 1.81 16.55
CA ALA A 88 3.42 2.88 15.60
C ALA A 88 4.59 2.60 14.64
N THR A 89 5.61 1.85 15.06
CA THR A 89 6.71 1.41 14.19
C THR A 89 6.22 0.38 13.15
N ALA A 90 5.33 -0.54 13.55
CA ALA A 90 4.69 -1.46 12.63
C ALA A 90 3.76 -0.73 11.65
N ASP A 91 3.00 0.26 12.13
CA ASP A 91 2.12 1.09 11.29
C ASP A 91 2.89 1.79 10.17
N VAL A 92 4.02 2.41 10.49
CA VAL A 92 4.92 3.06 9.51
C VAL A 92 5.34 2.06 8.43
N SER A 93 5.74 0.85 8.83
CA SER A 93 6.16 -0.20 7.89
C SER A 93 5.01 -0.63 6.99
N CYS A 94 3.81 -0.80 7.55
CA CYS A 94 2.61 -1.14 6.80
C CYS A 94 2.21 -0.05 5.81
N LEU A 95 2.16 1.20 6.24
CA LEU A 95 1.79 2.34 5.41
C LEU A 95 2.74 2.52 4.23
N GLN A 96 4.05 2.43 4.46
CA GLN A 96 5.04 2.54 3.39
C GLN A 96 4.92 1.39 2.38
N ALA A 97 4.71 0.15 2.86
CA ALA A 97 4.51 -1.00 1.97
C ALA A 97 3.22 -0.88 1.15
N LEU A 98 2.13 -0.41 1.75
CA LEU A 98 0.86 -0.16 1.08
C LEU A 98 0.99 0.95 0.04
N SER A 99 1.59 2.08 0.41
CA SER A 99 1.86 3.20 -0.49
C SER A 99 2.61 2.74 -1.73
N ARG A 100 3.75 2.07 -1.55
CA ARG A 100 4.53 1.57 -2.68
C ARG A 100 3.73 0.59 -3.53
N ARG A 101 3.01 -0.37 -2.93
CA ARG A 101 2.24 -1.38 -3.68
C ARG A 101 1.10 -0.77 -4.50
N ILE A 102 0.41 0.23 -3.95
CA ILE A 102 -0.71 0.90 -4.59
C ILE A 102 -0.19 1.80 -5.71
N HIS A 103 0.79 2.67 -5.43
CA HIS A 103 1.37 3.54 -6.45
C HIS A 103 2.14 2.79 -7.54
N PHE A 104 2.57 1.55 -7.29
CA PHE A 104 3.11 0.67 -8.33
C PHE A 104 2.13 0.44 -9.49
N GLY A 105 0.84 0.68 -9.27
CA GLY A 105 -0.17 0.69 -10.31
C GLY A 105 0.13 1.65 -11.47
N LYS A 106 0.92 2.72 -11.27
CA LYS A 106 1.39 3.59 -12.36
C LYS A 106 2.29 2.85 -13.36
N PHE A 107 3.18 1.99 -12.88
CA PHE A 107 4.02 1.17 -13.77
C PHE A 107 3.20 0.10 -14.47
N VAL A 108 2.18 -0.44 -13.80
CA VAL A 108 1.24 -1.39 -14.40
C VAL A 108 0.41 -0.71 -15.49
N ALA A 109 -0.05 0.52 -15.24
CA ALA A 109 -0.76 1.37 -16.17
C ALA A 109 0.08 1.63 -17.43
N GLU A 110 1.31 2.13 -17.25
CA GLU A 110 2.25 2.39 -18.34
C GLU A 110 2.50 1.12 -19.16
N SER A 111 2.77 -0.02 -18.51
CA SER A 111 2.98 -1.29 -19.20
C SER A 111 1.77 -1.74 -20.03
N LYS A 112 0.54 -1.46 -19.59
CA LYS A 112 -0.68 -1.76 -20.35
C LYS A 112 -0.89 -0.78 -21.49
N PHE A 113 -0.67 0.51 -21.25
CA PHE A 113 -0.73 1.55 -22.27
C PHE A 113 0.20 1.24 -23.44
N GLN A 114 1.46 0.90 -23.17
CA GLN A 114 2.46 0.58 -24.18
C GLN A 114 2.11 -0.65 -25.03
N LYS A 115 1.29 -1.58 -24.52
CA LYS A 115 0.86 -2.77 -25.27
C LYS A 115 -0.26 -2.48 -26.27
N GLU A 116 -1.16 -1.56 -25.94
CA GLU A 116 -2.32 -1.21 -26.78
C GLU A 116 -2.53 0.32 -26.85
N PRO A 117 -1.56 1.11 -27.35
CA PRO A 117 -1.61 2.58 -27.22
C PRO A 117 -2.85 3.19 -27.88
N GLU A 118 -3.20 2.74 -29.09
CA GLU A 118 -4.35 3.28 -29.83
C GLU A 118 -5.68 3.10 -29.07
N ARG A 119 -5.86 1.94 -28.43
CA ARG A 119 -7.05 1.62 -27.63
C ARG A 119 -7.16 2.53 -26.43
N PHE A 120 -6.07 2.66 -25.65
CA PHE A 120 -6.07 3.52 -24.47
C PHE A 120 -6.16 5.01 -24.83
N VAL A 121 -5.47 5.48 -25.87
CA VAL A 121 -5.58 6.88 -26.35
C VAL A 121 -7.02 7.23 -26.73
N LYS A 122 -7.75 6.31 -27.37
CA LYS A 122 -9.17 6.52 -27.71
C LYS A 122 -10.03 6.69 -26.45
N MET A 123 -9.85 5.82 -25.45
CA MET A 123 -10.61 5.89 -24.18
C MET A 123 -10.23 7.14 -23.37
N ILE A 124 -8.94 7.50 -23.30
CA ILE A 124 -8.45 8.71 -22.62
C ILE A 124 -9.04 9.97 -23.26
N LYS A 125 -9.02 10.08 -24.59
CA LYS A 125 -9.61 11.24 -25.29
C LYS A 125 -11.12 11.34 -25.12
N ALA A 126 -11.80 10.21 -24.95
CA ALA A 126 -13.23 10.16 -24.67
C ALA A 126 -13.56 10.35 -23.17
N ASN A 127 -12.54 10.42 -22.29
CA ASN A 127 -12.70 10.44 -20.83
C ASN A 127 -13.52 9.24 -20.31
N ASP A 128 -13.37 8.08 -20.96
CA ASP A 128 -14.11 6.86 -20.66
C ASP A 128 -13.46 6.08 -19.51
N ARG A 129 -13.71 6.54 -18.28
CA ARG A 129 -13.15 5.94 -17.06
C ARG A 129 -13.60 4.48 -16.88
N ALA A 130 -14.86 4.18 -17.15
CA ALA A 130 -15.39 2.83 -17.04
C ALA A 130 -14.72 1.88 -18.04
N GLY A 131 -14.55 2.33 -19.30
CA GLY A 131 -13.82 1.57 -20.32
C GLY A 131 -12.35 1.34 -19.96
N ILE A 132 -11.68 2.33 -19.35
CA ILE A 132 -10.31 2.17 -18.85
C ILE A 132 -10.25 1.13 -17.72
N ASP A 133 -11.14 1.22 -16.73
CA ASP A 133 -11.21 0.27 -15.61
C ASP A 133 -11.43 -1.17 -16.11
N ASP A 134 -12.38 -1.38 -17.02
CA ASP A 134 -12.63 -2.68 -17.62
C ASP A 134 -11.43 -3.19 -18.44
N ALA A 135 -10.74 -2.30 -19.15
CA ALA A 135 -9.58 -2.66 -19.96
C ALA A 135 -8.36 -3.06 -19.12
N ILE A 136 -8.21 -2.52 -17.92
CA ILE A 136 -7.11 -2.86 -17.02
C ILE A 136 -7.44 -4.03 -16.09
N THR A 137 -8.71 -4.36 -15.87
CA THR A 137 -9.09 -5.46 -14.97
C THR A 137 -8.94 -6.82 -15.64
N ASP A 138 -8.19 -7.71 -14.99
CA ASP A 138 -8.16 -9.14 -15.32
C ASP A 138 -8.66 -9.93 -14.12
N ALA A 139 -9.94 -10.25 -14.13
CA ALA A 139 -10.61 -10.97 -13.05
C ALA A 139 -9.98 -12.33 -12.75
N LYS A 140 -9.37 -13.01 -13.74
CA LYS A 140 -8.69 -14.29 -13.51
C LYS A 140 -7.38 -14.08 -12.75
N VAL A 141 -6.63 -13.03 -13.08
CA VAL A 141 -5.40 -12.66 -12.36
C VAL A 141 -5.73 -12.21 -10.94
N GLU A 142 -6.74 -11.35 -10.76
CA GLU A 142 -7.16 -10.88 -9.44
C GLU A 142 -7.57 -12.03 -8.52
N ARG A 143 -8.38 -12.98 -9.02
CA ARG A 143 -8.76 -14.16 -8.26
C ARG A 143 -7.54 -14.98 -7.80
N LYS A 144 -6.58 -15.22 -8.71
CA LYS A 144 -5.33 -15.93 -8.36
C LYS A 144 -4.50 -15.16 -7.34
N VAL A 145 -4.49 -13.83 -7.39
CA VAL A 145 -3.80 -12.99 -6.41
C VAL A 145 -4.43 -13.16 -5.03
N LEU A 146 -5.77 -13.14 -4.94
CA LEU A 146 -6.50 -13.34 -3.68
C LEU A 146 -6.30 -14.75 -3.11
N GLU A 147 -6.39 -15.79 -3.94
CA GLU A 147 -6.12 -17.19 -3.53
C GLU A 147 -4.70 -17.34 -2.95
N ARG A 148 -3.70 -16.75 -3.62
CA ARG A 148 -2.31 -16.78 -3.16
C ARG A 148 -2.12 -15.97 -1.88
N LEU A 149 -2.82 -14.83 -1.74
CA LEU A 149 -2.76 -14.02 -0.54
C LEU A 149 -3.34 -14.77 0.65
N ALA A 150 -4.49 -15.42 0.49
CA ALA A 150 -5.12 -16.24 1.50
C ALA A 150 -4.19 -17.37 1.97
N LEU A 151 -3.56 -18.07 1.02
CA LEU A 151 -2.59 -19.11 1.33
C LEU A 151 -1.41 -18.57 2.14
N LYS A 152 -0.80 -17.46 1.69
CA LYS A 152 0.32 -16.83 2.42
C LYS A 152 -0.07 -16.38 3.82
N ALA A 153 -1.22 -15.72 3.97
CA ALA A 153 -1.71 -15.29 5.27
C ALA A 153 -1.92 -16.46 6.23
N LYS A 154 -2.49 -17.57 5.72
CA LYS A 154 -2.63 -18.81 6.51
C LYS A 154 -1.26 -19.40 6.89
N THR A 155 -0.32 -19.49 5.95
CA THR A 155 1.00 -20.07 6.19
C THR A 155 1.82 -19.24 7.19
N TYR A 156 1.87 -17.91 7.04
CA TYR A 156 2.64 -17.05 7.94
C TYR A 156 1.92 -16.76 9.28
N GLY A 157 0.60 -16.87 9.31
CA GLY A 157 -0.22 -16.69 10.52
C GLY A 157 -0.29 -17.93 11.41
N THR A 158 0.30 -19.06 11.01
CA THR A 158 0.32 -20.32 11.76
C THR A 158 1.73 -20.58 12.26
N ASP A 159 1.89 -21.02 13.51
CA ASP A 159 3.19 -21.44 14.01
C ASP A 159 3.61 -22.77 13.34
N PRO A 160 4.74 -22.85 12.62
CA PRO A 160 5.17 -24.07 11.96
C PRO A 160 5.47 -25.22 12.95
N ALA A 161 5.87 -24.89 14.18
CA ALA A 161 6.18 -25.87 15.21
C ALA A 161 4.93 -26.35 15.97
N PHE A 162 3.90 -25.49 16.07
CA PHE A 162 2.67 -25.76 16.83
C PHE A 162 1.41 -25.34 16.06
N PRO A 163 1.11 -25.98 14.91
CA PRO A 163 0.05 -25.53 14.02
C PRO A 163 -1.37 -25.65 14.58
N THR A 164 -1.57 -26.46 15.64
CA THR A 164 -2.87 -26.74 16.25
C THR A 164 -3.12 -26.01 17.58
N GLU A 165 -2.08 -25.45 18.22
CA GLU A 165 -2.19 -24.95 19.60
C GLU A 165 -2.41 -23.43 19.70
N THR A 166 -2.02 -22.65 18.70
CA THR A 166 -1.98 -21.17 18.79
C THR A 166 -3.10 -20.44 18.02
N GLY A 167 -3.97 -21.17 17.33
CA GLY A 167 -4.94 -20.55 16.43
C GLY A 167 -4.26 -19.74 15.31
N SER A 168 -5.04 -19.04 14.49
CA SER A 168 -4.45 -18.14 13.49
C SER A 168 -4.14 -16.79 14.13
N LYS A 169 -2.89 -16.33 14.04
CA LYS A 169 -2.44 -15.03 14.58
C LYS A 169 -3.12 -13.83 13.90
N ILE A 170 -3.65 -14.03 12.70
CA ILE A 170 -4.26 -12.98 11.87
C ILE A 170 -5.54 -13.54 11.23
N ASN A 171 -6.60 -12.74 11.19
CA ASN A 171 -7.81 -13.10 10.46
C ASN A 171 -7.54 -13.09 8.94
N VAL A 172 -7.41 -14.29 8.35
CA VAL A 172 -7.13 -14.48 6.91
C VAL A 172 -8.24 -13.87 6.03
N GLU A 173 -9.50 -13.95 6.46
CA GLU A 173 -10.62 -13.38 5.72
C GLU A 173 -10.55 -11.86 5.71
N ALA A 174 -10.17 -11.24 6.84
CA ALA A 174 -9.93 -9.80 6.92
C ALA A 174 -8.81 -9.37 5.96
N VAL A 175 -7.70 -10.11 5.90
CA VAL A 175 -6.58 -9.84 4.98
C VAL A 175 -7.01 -9.92 3.51
N VAL A 176 -7.81 -10.92 3.14
CA VAL A 176 -8.32 -11.07 1.77
C VAL A 176 -9.34 -9.99 1.44
N ALA A 177 -10.24 -9.66 2.36
CA ALA A 177 -11.25 -8.62 2.20
C ALA A 177 -10.61 -7.24 2.00
N MET A 178 -9.55 -6.93 2.75
CA MET A 178 -8.75 -5.72 2.55
C MET A 178 -8.21 -5.63 1.12
N TYR A 179 -7.66 -6.72 0.60
CA TYR A 179 -7.05 -6.69 -0.73
C TYR A 179 -8.09 -6.53 -1.86
N LYS A 180 -9.25 -7.18 -1.67
CA LYS A 180 -10.36 -7.19 -2.64
C LYS A 180 -11.11 -5.86 -2.71
N VAL A 181 -11.29 -5.17 -1.58
CA VAL A 181 -12.08 -3.93 -1.49
C VAL A 181 -11.20 -2.67 -1.62
N ARG A 182 -9.89 -2.76 -1.32
CA ARG A 182 -9.10 -1.55 -0.99
C ARG A 182 -7.74 -1.42 -1.68
N THR A 183 -7.31 -2.40 -2.47
CA THR A 183 -6.07 -2.30 -3.29
C THR A 183 -6.29 -2.51 -4.79
N ILE A 184 -7.48 -2.96 -5.18
CA ILE A 184 -7.82 -3.33 -6.56
C ILE A 184 -9.09 -2.54 -6.93
N SER A 185 -8.96 -1.51 -7.77
CA SER A 185 -10.02 -0.61 -8.30
C SER A 185 -10.40 0.61 -7.43
N PRO A 186 -10.51 1.85 -7.96
CA PRO A 186 -9.93 2.48 -9.16
C PRO A 186 -9.28 3.83 -8.78
N PHE A 187 -8.11 3.82 -8.13
CA PHE A 187 -7.46 5.06 -7.63
C PHE A 187 -6.28 5.53 -8.48
N LEU A 188 -6.16 5.07 -9.72
CA LEU A 188 -4.91 5.20 -10.49
C LEU A 188 -5.03 5.84 -11.87
N PHE A 189 -6.17 6.43 -12.23
CA PHE A 189 -6.33 7.11 -13.52
C PHE A 189 -7.16 8.38 -13.41
#